data_AF-A0A835M213-F1
#
_entry.id   AF-A0A835M213-F1
#
_cell.length_a   1.000
_cell.length_b   1.000
_cell.length_c   1.000
_cell.angle_alpha   90.00
_cell.angle_beta   90.00
_cell.angle_gamma   90.00
#
_symmetry.space_group_name_H-M   'P 1'
#
loop_
_entity.id
_entity.type
_entity.pdbx_description
1 polymer ?
#
loop_
_entity_poly.entity_id
_entity_poly.type
_entity_poly.pdbx_seq_one_letter_code
_entity_poly.pdbx_strand_id
1 'polypeptide(L)'
;MSGITFEYPPFIRVYEDGSKERLRDDVFIAPSVDPSTGVSSKDVKIKPGDVERLPEKSAFCATYHNFLNLLVEKANVVAISVNYRRAPEYSLPIAFQDSWTSLKWVFSNPKEEWLNNYADFNRVFMGGDSAGATITHNVAVQAAHSELNGKFNGILVVHPYFLGVKPLDSEGDMDLLGKLWTAVYPTTSGLDDPLINPVKDPNFKKLACKKVLVCVAEKDLFFSV
;
A
#
# COMPACT_ATOMS: atom_id res chain seq x y z
N MET A 1 -11.06 -7.98 31.83
CA MET A 1 -10.42 -7.47 30.59
C MET A 1 -10.18 -8.68 29.71
N SER A 2 -10.56 -8.62 28.44
CA SER A 2 -10.27 -9.70 27.48
C SER A 2 -8.76 -9.82 27.30
N GLY A 3 -8.22 -11.04 27.17
CA GLY A 3 -6.79 -11.24 26.93
C GLY A 3 -6.35 -10.70 25.56
N ILE A 4 -5.04 -10.54 25.36
CA ILE A 4 -4.46 -10.13 24.08
C ILE A 4 -4.06 -11.39 23.32
N THR A 5 -4.61 -11.58 22.12
CA THR A 5 -4.22 -12.69 21.23
C THR A 5 -2.99 -12.31 20.40
N PHE A 6 -2.90 -11.05 19.99
CA PHE A 6 -1.82 -10.54 19.16
C PHE A 6 -1.67 -9.03 19.35
N GLU A 7 -0.43 -8.53 19.42
CA GLU A 7 -0.16 -7.10 19.30
C GLU A 7 1.12 -6.84 18.52
N TYR A 8 1.10 -5.74 17.77
CA TYR A 8 2.24 -5.22 17.04
C TYR A 8 2.31 -3.70 17.23
N PRO A 9 2.80 -3.21 18.38
CA PRO A 9 2.90 -1.78 18.66
C PRO A 9 3.89 -1.08 17.69
N PRO A 10 3.63 0.20 17.35
CA PRO A 10 2.49 1.02 17.76
C PRO A 10 1.28 0.85 16.85
N PHE A 11 1.13 -0.24 16.09
CA PHE A 11 0.14 -0.30 15.01
C PHE A 11 -1.21 -0.89 15.45
N ILE A 12 -1.23 -2.14 15.89
CA ILE A 12 -2.48 -2.87 16.11
C ILE A 12 -2.42 -3.78 17.35
N ARG A 13 -3.59 -3.99 17.95
CA ARG A 13 -3.84 -5.00 18.98
C ARG A 13 -5.13 -5.75 18.67
N VAL A 14 -5.13 -7.06 18.92
CA VAL A 14 -6.25 -7.97 18.74
C VAL A 14 -6.50 -8.72 20.05
N TYR A 15 -7.73 -8.67 20.53
CA TYR A 15 -8.16 -9.27 21.79
C TYR A 15 -8.75 -10.67 21.59
N GLU A 16 -8.82 -11.46 22.65
CA GLU A 16 -9.42 -12.82 22.65
C GLU A 16 -10.91 -12.82 22.29
N ASP A 17 -11.61 -11.72 22.60
CA ASP A 17 -13.02 -11.53 22.24
C ASP A 17 -13.23 -11.13 20.76
N GLY A 18 -12.15 -11.04 19.99
CA GLY A 18 -12.15 -10.67 18.58
C GLY A 18 -12.18 -9.17 18.31
N SER A 19 -12.25 -8.33 19.34
CA SER A 19 -12.12 -6.88 19.18
C SER A 19 -10.71 -6.49 18.72
N LYS A 20 -10.63 -5.36 18.01
CA LYS A 20 -9.42 -4.88 17.32
C LYS A 20 -9.23 -3.42 17.67
N GLU A 21 -8.00 -3.03 17.96
CA GLU A 21 -7.62 -1.67 18.32
C GLU A 21 -6.46 -1.21 17.45
N ARG A 22 -6.52 0.05 16.99
CA ARG A 22 -5.38 0.75 16.40
C ARG A 22 -4.66 1.53 17.47
N LEU A 23 -3.37 1.25 17.63
CA LEU A 23 -2.55 1.82 18.70
C LEU A 23 -1.89 3.14 18.30
N ARG A 24 -1.86 3.45 16.99
CA ARG A 24 -1.27 4.68 16.45
C ARG A 24 -2.36 5.72 16.29
N ASP A 25 -2.19 6.84 16.97
CA ASP A 25 -3.04 8.02 16.80
C ASP A 25 -2.54 8.84 15.60
N ASP A 26 -3.14 8.57 14.44
CA ASP A 26 -2.81 9.25 13.20
C ASP A 26 -3.62 10.54 13.06
N VAL A 27 -2.93 11.68 12.89
CA VAL A 27 -3.58 12.96 12.62
C VAL A 27 -4.25 12.91 11.25
N PHE A 28 -5.57 13.08 11.23
CA PHE A 28 -6.37 13.16 10.00
C PHE A 28 -6.20 14.52 9.31
N ILE A 29 -5.99 14.52 8.00
CA ILE A 29 -5.95 15.70 7.13
C ILE A 29 -7.08 15.61 6.09
N ALA A 30 -7.97 16.61 6.08
CA ALA A 30 -9.02 16.73 5.09
C ALA A 30 -8.47 17.23 3.74
N PRO A 31 -9.08 16.84 2.60
CA PRO A 31 -8.69 17.40 1.32
C PRO A 31 -8.88 18.91 1.31
N SER A 32 -7.84 19.61 0.87
CA SER A 32 -7.78 21.07 0.84
C SER A 32 -6.69 21.53 -0.13
N VAL A 33 -6.48 22.84 -0.20
CA VAL A 33 -5.29 23.42 -0.81
C VAL A 33 -4.23 23.56 0.28
N ASP A 34 -3.12 22.85 0.13
CA ASP A 34 -2.01 22.90 1.07
C ASP A 34 -1.29 24.25 0.95
N PRO A 35 -1.23 25.06 2.03
CA PRO A 35 -0.68 26.42 1.96
C PRO A 35 0.84 26.45 1.75
N SER A 36 1.55 25.35 2.01
CA SER A 36 3.01 25.30 1.90
C SER A 36 3.48 24.90 0.51
N THR A 37 2.73 24.02 -0.15
CA THR A 37 3.06 23.44 -1.46
C THR A 37 2.17 23.96 -2.59
N GLY A 38 1.02 24.56 -2.27
CA GLY A 38 -0.01 24.95 -3.23
C GLY A 38 -0.78 23.78 -3.84
N VAL A 39 -0.51 22.54 -3.40
CA VAL A 39 -1.14 21.33 -3.94
C VAL A 39 -2.60 21.26 -3.50
N SER A 40 -3.49 21.01 -4.46
CA SER A 40 -4.92 20.81 -4.21
C SER A 40 -5.22 19.31 -4.16
N SER A 41 -6.03 18.89 -3.17
CA SER A 41 -6.46 17.49 -3.02
C SER A 41 -7.98 17.37 -2.97
N LYS A 42 -8.50 16.21 -3.38
CA LYS A 42 -9.92 15.84 -3.27
C LYS A 42 -10.08 14.34 -3.06
N ASP A 43 -11.20 13.96 -2.45
CA ASP A 43 -11.55 12.55 -2.26
C ASP A 43 -12.52 12.10 -3.35
N VAL A 44 -12.28 10.91 -3.91
CA VAL A 44 -13.15 10.33 -4.95
C VAL A 44 -13.57 8.93 -4.52
N LYS A 45 -14.88 8.64 -4.60
CA LYS A 45 -15.43 7.31 -4.35
C LYS A 45 -15.35 6.47 -5.62
N ILE A 46 -14.66 5.33 -5.55
CA ILE A 46 -14.45 4.44 -6.70
C ILE A 46 -15.55 3.37 -6.80
N LYS A 47 -16.13 2.92 -5.67
CA LYS A 47 -17.25 1.96 -5.65
C LYS A 47 -18.49 2.52 -4.93
N PRO A 48 -19.71 2.25 -5.44
CA PRO A 48 -20.94 2.48 -4.68
C PRO A 48 -20.94 1.64 -3.40
N GLY A 49 -21.24 2.25 -2.25
CA GLY A 49 -21.25 1.57 -0.95
C GLY A 49 -19.92 1.63 -0.18
N ASP A 50 -18.88 2.25 -0.73
CA ASP A 50 -17.71 2.63 0.06
C ASP A 50 -18.18 3.58 1.18
N VAL A 51 -18.11 3.08 2.42
CA VAL A 51 -18.52 3.82 3.62
C VAL A 51 -17.71 5.11 3.75
N GLU A 52 -18.42 6.14 4.22
CA GLU A 52 -17.90 7.47 4.44
C GLU A 52 -16.66 7.47 5.34
N ARG A 53 -15.91 8.57 5.26
CA ARG A 53 -14.65 8.85 5.95
C ARG A 53 -14.63 8.29 7.38
N LEU A 54 -13.77 7.30 7.61
CA LEU A 54 -13.33 6.97 8.96
C LEU A 54 -11.96 7.64 9.14
N PRO A 55 -11.70 8.33 10.26
CA PRO A 55 -10.43 9.02 10.51
C PRO A 55 -9.22 8.08 10.50
N GLU A 56 -9.44 6.78 10.72
CA GLU A 56 -8.43 5.73 10.76
C GLU A 56 -8.12 5.15 9.37
N LYS A 57 -7.65 5.97 8.43
CA LYS A 57 -7.48 5.56 7.02
C LYS A 57 -6.13 6.08 6.49
N SER A 58 -5.29 5.18 5.95
CA SER A 58 -3.87 5.49 5.62
C SER A 58 -3.72 6.69 4.68
N ALA A 59 -4.59 6.83 3.67
CA ALA A 59 -4.47 7.94 2.72
C ALA A 59 -4.71 9.33 3.34
N PHE A 60 -5.35 9.39 4.51
CA PHE A 60 -5.76 10.62 5.17
C PHE A 60 -4.87 10.99 6.35
N CYS A 61 -3.89 10.16 6.73
CA CYS A 61 -3.01 10.53 7.83
C CYS A 61 -1.99 11.58 7.36
N ALA A 62 -1.64 12.48 8.27
CA ALA A 62 -0.71 13.58 7.99
C ALA A 62 0.63 13.11 7.44
N THR A 63 1.11 11.92 7.84
CA THR A 63 2.36 11.36 7.33
C THR A 63 2.31 11.17 5.81
N TYR A 64 1.31 10.43 5.30
CA TYR A 64 1.21 10.14 3.87
C TYR A 64 0.65 11.32 3.07
N HIS A 65 -0.29 12.08 3.64
CA HIS A 65 -0.85 13.25 2.97
C HIS A 65 0.23 14.31 2.71
N ASN A 66 1.01 14.67 3.74
CA ASN A 66 2.06 15.69 3.60
C ASN A 66 3.19 15.20 2.68
N PHE A 67 3.57 13.92 2.78
CA PHE A 67 4.55 13.34 1.88
C PHE A 67 4.11 13.42 0.41
N LEU A 68 2.84 13.09 0.12
CA LEU A 68 2.31 13.17 -1.23
C LEU A 68 2.21 14.60 -1.75
N ASN A 69 1.82 15.58 -0.91
CA ASN A 69 1.83 16.99 -1.32
C ASN A 69 3.24 17.44 -1.72
N LEU A 70 4.26 17.09 -0.93
CA LEU A 70 5.66 17.38 -1.27
C LEU A 70 6.09 16.67 -2.55
N LEU A 71 5.71 15.40 -2.73
CA LEU A 71 6.05 14.65 -3.94
C LEU A 71 5.41 15.27 -5.19
N VAL A 72 4.13 15.64 -5.10
CA VAL A 72 3.38 16.31 -6.17
C VAL A 72 4.03 17.64 -6.55
N GLU A 73 4.40 18.47 -5.57
CA GLU A 73 5.05 19.76 -5.81
C GLU A 73 6.45 19.58 -6.42
N LYS A 74 7.28 18.69 -5.88
CA LYS A 74 8.66 18.49 -6.36
C LYS A 74 8.73 17.80 -7.72
N ALA A 75 7.85 16.85 -7.99
CA ALA A 75 7.88 16.08 -9.23
C ALA A 75 6.94 16.65 -10.31
N ASN A 76 6.06 17.60 -9.95
CA ASN A 76 5.01 18.15 -10.81
C ASN A 76 4.15 17.04 -11.47
N VAL A 77 3.53 16.22 -10.63
CA VAL A 77 2.75 15.04 -11.04
C VAL A 77 1.34 15.07 -10.47
N VAL A 78 0.40 14.37 -11.11
CA VAL A 78 -0.87 14.01 -10.46
C VAL A 78 -0.63 12.76 -9.62
N ALA A 79 -0.94 12.82 -8.32
CA ALA A 79 -0.87 11.67 -7.42
C ALA A 79 -2.26 11.15 -7.06
N ILE A 80 -2.36 9.83 -6.87
CA ILE A 80 -3.58 9.15 -6.43
C ILE A 80 -3.22 8.31 -5.22
N SER A 81 -3.69 8.74 -4.05
CA SER A 81 -3.49 7.99 -2.80
C SER A 81 -4.62 6.98 -2.62
N VAL A 82 -4.31 5.69 -2.68
CA VAL A 82 -5.32 4.65 -2.55
C VAL A 82 -5.62 4.39 -1.09
N ASN A 83 -6.85 4.66 -0.68
CA ASN A 83 -7.33 4.29 0.64
C ASN A 83 -7.87 2.85 0.68
N TYR A 84 -6.97 1.87 0.58
CA TYR A 84 -7.32 0.45 0.61
C TYR A 84 -7.79 0.02 2.01
N ARG A 85 -8.65 -1.02 2.06
CA ARG A 85 -9.08 -1.61 3.34
C ARG A 85 -7.93 -2.31 4.05
N ARG A 86 -7.85 -2.15 5.37
CA ARG A 86 -6.72 -2.59 6.20
C ARG A 86 -7.09 -3.77 7.09
N ALA A 87 -6.12 -4.64 7.31
CA ALA A 87 -6.16 -5.58 8.40
C ALA A 87 -5.98 -4.86 9.75
N PRO A 88 -6.46 -5.45 10.86
CA PRO A 88 -7.15 -6.74 10.96
C PRO A 88 -8.66 -6.71 10.64
N GLU A 89 -9.28 -5.55 10.44
CA GLU A 89 -10.73 -5.42 10.18
C GLU A 89 -11.13 -6.06 8.86
N TYR A 90 -10.27 -5.91 7.85
CA TYR A 90 -10.40 -6.56 6.56
C TYR A 90 -9.10 -7.30 6.24
N SER A 91 -9.11 -8.63 6.40
CA SER A 91 -7.95 -9.48 6.09
C SER A 91 -7.56 -9.42 4.61
N LEU A 92 -6.28 -9.69 4.33
CA LEU A 92 -5.78 -9.85 2.97
C LEU A 92 -6.52 -10.99 2.23
N PRO A 93 -6.61 -10.96 0.89
CA PRO A 93 -5.92 -10.07 -0.05
C PRO A 93 -6.66 -8.76 -0.37
N ILE A 94 -7.61 -8.33 0.48
CA ILE A 94 -8.50 -7.20 0.18
C ILE A 94 -7.79 -5.89 -0.19
N ALA A 95 -6.65 -5.60 0.44
CA ALA A 95 -5.86 -4.41 0.17
C ALA A 95 -5.28 -4.42 -1.26
N PHE A 96 -4.84 -5.59 -1.74
CA PHE A 96 -4.38 -5.78 -3.11
C PHE A 96 -5.54 -5.61 -4.10
N GLN A 97 -6.71 -6.17 -3.78
CA GLN A 97 -7.91 -6.07 -4.63
C GLN A 97 -8.42 -4.63 -4.74
N ASP A 98 -8.39 -3.86 -3.64
CA ASP A 98 -8.78 -2.45 -3.64
C ASP A 98 -7.79 -1.60 -4.45
N SER A 99 -6.50 -1.88 -4.32
CA SER A 99 -5.45 -1.18 -5.08
C SER A 99 -5.51 -1.51 -6.57
N TRP A 100 -5.76 -2.77 -6.92
CA TRP A 100 -6.00 -3.19 -8.30
C TRP A 100 -7.27 -2.57 -8.88
N THR A 101 -8.37 -2.54 -8.10
CA THR A 101 -9.60 -1.86 -8.50
C THR A 101 -9.32 -0.39 -8.80
N SER A 102 -8.60 0.28 -7.91
CA SER A 102 -8.26 1.71 -8.04
C SER A 102 -7.44 1.95 -9.29
N LEU A 103 -6.42 1.12 -9.55
CA LEU A 103 -5.62 1.23 -10.78
C LEU A 103 -6.47 1.07 -12.04
N LYS A 104 -7.39 0.10 -12.10
CA LYS A 104 -8.30 -0.04 -13.25
C LYS A 104 -9.18 1.19 -13.43
N TRP A 105 -9.72 1.73 -12.34
CA TRP A 105 -10.58 2.92 -12.37
C TRP A 105 -9.87 4.13 -12.98
N VAL A 106 -8.57 4.31 -12.67
CA VAL A 106 -7.73 5.39 -13.23
C VAL A 106 -7.70 5.36 -14.76
N PHE A 107 -7.66 4.17 -15.36
CA PHE A 107 -7.62 4.02 -16.82
C PHE A 107 -9.00 3.91 -17.49
N SER A 108 -10.08 3.75 -16.70
CA SER A 108 -11.41 3.49 -17.24
C SER A 108 -12.42 4.60 -16.97
N ASN A 109 -12.08 5.63 -16.19
CA ASN A 109 -13.04 6.67 -15.80
C ASN A 109 -12.85 7.99 -16.58
N PRO A 110 -13.59 8.19 -17.70
CA PRO A 110 -13.50 9.41 -18.48
C PRO A 110 -14.18 10.61 -17.81
N LYS A 111 -14.77 10.45 -16.61
CA LYS A 111 -15.44 11.55 -15.88
C LYS A 111 -14.53 12.21 -14.84
N GLU A 112 -13.34 11.66 -14.58
CA GLU A 112 -12.45 12.22 -13.59
C GLU A 112 -11.61 13.38 -14.18
N GLU A 113 -12.11 14.60 -14.00
CA GLU A 113 -11.58 15.82 -14.62
C GLU A 113 -10.09 16.03 -14.39
N TRP A 114 -9.57 15.75 -13.19
CA TRP A 114 -8.15 15.99 -12.90
C TRP A 114 -7.25 15.04 -13.69
N LEU A 115 -7.67 13.77 -13.83
CA LEU A 115 -6.94 12.81 -14.64
C LEU A 115 -7.02 13.19 -16.12
N ASN A 116 -8.20 13.55 -16.61
CA ASN A 116 -8.38 13.92 -18.02
C ASN A 116 -7.62 15.18 -18.43
N ASN A 117 -7.53 16.16 -17.53
CA ASN A 117 -6.94 17.46 -17.84
C ASN A 117 -5.43 17.51 -17.59
N TYR A 118 -4.91 16.70 -16.67
CA TYR A 118 -3.53 16.84 -16.18
C TYR A 118 -2.68 15.57 -16.24
N ALA A 119 -3.27 14.36 -16.29
CA ALA A 119 -2.48 13.13 -16.27
C ALA A 119 -1.93 12.79 -17.66
N ASP A 120 -0.68 12.36 -17.70
CA ASP A 120 -0.04 11.80 -18.90
C ASP A 120 0.08 10.28 -18.77
N PHE A 121 -0.84 9.54 -19.40
CA PHE A 121 -0.85 8.08 -19.37
C PHE A 121 0.32 7.43 -20.13
N ASN A 122 1.19 8.20 -20.80
CA ASN A 122 2.47 7.69 -21.30
C ASN A 122 3.59 7.70 -20.25
N ARG A 123 3.32 8.26 -19.06
CA ARG A 123 4.27 8.39 -17.95
C ARG A 123 3.61 7.98 -16.62
N VAL A 124 3.28 6.71 -16.48
CA VAL A 124 2.66 6.16 -15.27
C VAL A 124 3.70 5.56 -14.34
N PHE A 125 3.59 5.88 -13.06
CA PHE A 125 4.39 5.28 -11.99
C PHE A 125 3.46 4.75 -10.89
N MET A 126 3.87 3.68 -10.22
CA MET A 126 3.23 3.20 -9.00
C MET A 126 4.24 3.27 -7.86
N GLY A 127 3.79 3.47 -6.64
CA GLY A 127 4.70 3.54 -5.52
C GLY A 127 4.03 3.31 -4.18
N GLY A 128 4.83 2.85 -3.22
CA GLY A 128 4.42 2.69 -1.84
C GLY A 128 5.60 2.32 -0.94
N ASP A 129 5.37 2.43 0.36
CA ASP A 129 6.32 2.08 1.41
C ASP A 129 5.79 0.94 2.29
N SER A 130 6.67 0.16 2.92
CA SER A 130 6.28 -0.94 3.82
C SER A 130 5.28 -1.90 3.16
N ALA A 131 4.11 -2.13 3.76
CA ALA A 131 3.03 -2.92 3.15
C ALA A 131 2.53 -2.33 1.81
N GLY A 132 2.58 -1.01 1.63
CA GLY A 132 2.25 -0.33 0.37
C GLY A 132 3.23 -0.64 -0.76
N ALA A 133 4.50 -0.88 -0.44
CA ALA A 133 5.49 -1.34 -1.42
C ALA A 133 5.20 -2.78 -1.89
N THR A 134 4.80 -3.65 -0.95
CA THR A 134 4.37 -5.03 -1.23
C THR A 134 3.12 -5.05 -2.11
N ILE A 135 2.14 -4.19 -1.81
CA ILE A 135 0.95 -3.98 -2.65
C ILE A 135 1.34 -3.48 -4.03
N THR A 136 2.21 -2.48 -4.11
CA THR A 136 2.70 -1.91 -5.39
C THR A 136 3.33 -2.98 -6.27
N HIS A 137 4.18 -3.83 -5.69
CA HIS A 137 4.80 -4.94 -6.41
C HIS A 137 3.77 -5.90 -7.00
N ASN A 138 2.84 -6.40 -6.17
CA ASN A 138 1.81 -7.35 -6.61
C ASN A 138 0.87 -6.73 -7.67
N VAL A 139 0.48 -5.48 -7.50
CA VAL A 139 -0.33 -4.74 -8.49
C VAL A 139 0.43 -4.56 -9.81
N ALA A 140 1.75 -4.35 -9.76
CA ALA A 140 2.58 -4.24 -10.95
C ALA A 140 2.73 -5.57 -11.71
N VAL A 141 2.79 -6.70 -10.99
CA VAL A 141 2.73 -8.04 -11.60
C VAL A 141 1.37 -8.28 -12.24
N GLN A 142 0.28 -7.92 -11.54
CA GLN A 142 -1.08 -8.06 -12.08
C GLN A 142 -1.31 -7.19 -13.32
N ALA A 143 -0.79 -5.95 -13.32
CA ALA A 143 -0.84 -5.04 -14.45
C ALA A 143 -0.10 -5.60 -15.68
N ALA A 144 0.97 -6.39 -15.50
CA ALA A 144 1.73 -6.98 -16.61
C ALA A 144 0.92 -8.02 -17.41
N HIS A 145 -0.15 -8.55 -16.81
CA HIS A 145 -1.04 -9.56 -17.38
C HIS A 145 -2.40 -8.98 -17.77
N SER A 146 -2.51 -7.66 -17.80
CA SER A 146 -3.78 -6.95 -18.06
C SER A 146 -3.62 -5.92 -19.16
N GLU A 147 -4.69 -5.67 -19.90
CA GLU A 147 -4.73 -4.64 -20.94
C GLU A 147 -5.15 -3.29 -20.33
N LEU A 148 -4.19 -2.59 -19.72
CA LEU A 148 -4.38 -1.21 -19.24
C LEU A 148 -3.85 -0.22 -20.28
N ASN A 149 -4.63 0.83 -20.56
CA ASN A 149 -4.29 1.88 -21.52
C ASN A 149 -3.28 2.89 -20.93
N GLY A 150 -2.12 2.40 -20.48
CA GLY A 150 -1.06 3.22 -19.89
C GLY A 150 0.32 2.63 -20.08
N LYS A 151 1.34 3.51 -20.19
CA LYS A 151 2.74 3.10 -20.17
C LYS A 151 3.29 3.23 -18.76
N PHE A 152 3.58 2.09 -18.13
CA PHE A 152 4.22 2.04 -16.82
C PHE A 152 5.74 2.21 -16.96
N ASN A 153 6.24 3.36 -16.52
CA ASN A 153 7.64 3.72 -16.66
C ASN A 153 8.48 3.19 -15.50
N GLY A 154 7.92 3.09 -14.31
CA GLY A 154 8.58 2.49 -13.17
C GLY A 154 7.69 2.27 -11.96
N ILE A 155 8.21 1.52 -10.99
CA ILE A 155 7.68 1.45 -9.64
C ILE A 155 8.70 1.93 -8.62
N LEU A 156 8.22 2.57 -7.55
CA LEU A 156 8.99 2.96 -6.38
C LEU A 156 8.58 2.09 -5.20
N VAL A 157 9.50 1.30 -4.67
CA VAL A 157 9.28 0.44 -3.50
C VAL A 157 10.22 0.87 -2.38
N VAL A 158 9.66 1.40 -1.30
CA VAL A 158 10.42 1.97 -0.17
C VAL A 158 10.25 1.05 1.03
N HIS A 159 11.34 0.52 1.57
CA HIS A 159 11.32 -0.37 2.74
C HIS A 159 10.29 -1.50 2.60
N PRO A 160 10.36 -2.31 1.52
CA PRO A 160 9.29 -3.25 1.23
C PRO A 160 9.15 -4.32 2.31
N TYR A 161 7.91 -4.55 2.74
CA TYR A 161 7.59 -5.63 3.67
C TYR A 161 7.47 -6.96 2.91
N PHE A 162 8.62 -7.58 2.63
CA PHE A 162 8.69 -8.93 2.09
C PHE A 162 9.21 -9.89 3.16
N LEU A 163 8.73 -11.13 3.14
CA LEU A 163 9.14 -12.18 4.07
C LEU A 163 9.40 -13.48 3.30
N GLY A 164 10.11 -14.41 3.93
CA GLY A 164 10.29 -15.76 3.44
C GLY A 164 10.55 -16.74 4.58
N VAL A 165 10.39 -18.04 4.32
CA VAL A 165 10.68 -19.08 5.33
C VAL A 165 12.15 -19.09 5.75
N LYS A 166 13.06 -18.77 4.83
CA LYS A 166 14.48 -18.63 5.13
C LYS A 166 14.74 -17.16 5.51
N PRO A 167 15.06 -16.86 6.78
CA PRO A 167 15.32 -15.50 7.17
C PRO A 167 16.60 -15.00 6.52
N LEU A 168 16.63 -13.73 6.16
CA LEU A 168 17.88 -13.02 5.89
C LEU A 168 18.67 -12.80 7.20
N ASP A 169 19.99 -12.64 7.10
CA ASP A 169 20.89 -12.60 8.27
C ASP A 169 20.61 -11.45 9.26
N SER A 170 19.80 -10.47 8.86
CA SER A 170 19.39 -9.30 9.65
C SER A 170 17.89 -9.28 9.97
N GLU A 171 17.14 -10.31 9.59
CA GLU A 171 15.70 -10.35 9.87
C GLU A 171 15.44 -10.38 11.38
N GLY A 172 14.45 -9.60 11.81
CA GLY A 172 14.03 -9.48 13.20
C GLY A 172 13.41 -10.76 13.77
N ASP A 173 12.57 -10.63 14.79
CA ASP A 173 11.87 -11.77 15.38
C ASP A 173 10.88 -12.38 14.35
N MET A 174 11.31 -13.44 13.66
CA MET A 174 10.54 -14.12 12.62
C MET A 174 9.27 -14.78 13.14
N ASP A 175 9.20 -15.11 14.44
CA ASP A 175 7.97 -15.60 15.06
C ASP A 175 6.94 -14.45 15.15
N LEU A 176 7.37 -13.26 15.56
CA LEU A 176 6.52 -12.06 15.57
C LEU A 176 6.04 -11.68 14.17
N LEU A 177 6.94 -11.68 13.18
CA LEU A 177 6.62 -11.34 11.78
C LEU A 177 5.69 -12.38 11.13
N GLY A 178 5.91 -13.66 11.42
CA GLY A 178 5.00 -14.74 11.04
C GLY A 178 3.62 -14.60 11.65
N LYS A 179 3.54 -14.33 12.96
CA LYS A 179 2.27 -14.07 13.65
C LYS A 179 1.55 -12.85 13.08
N LEU A 180 2.28 -11.76 12.79
CA LEU A 180 1.71 -10.59 12.13
C LEU A 180 1.14 -10.95 10.76
N TRP A 181 1.91 -11.68 9.94
CA TRP A 181 1.46 -12.12 8.63
C TRP A 181 0.19 -12.98 8.70
N THR A 182 0.16 -13.98 9.58
CA THR A 182 -1.03 -14.82 9.79
C THR A 182 -2.21 -14.03 10.35
N ALA A 183 -1.98 -13.04 11.22
CA ALA A 183 -3.04 -12.18 11.74
C ALA A 183 -3.68 -11.31 10.65
N VAL A 184 -2.87 -10.78 9.71
CA VAL A 184 -3.39 -9.96 8.59
C VAL A 184 -3.88 -10.80 7.40
N TYR A 185 -3.39 -12.03 7.23
CA TYR A 185 -3.83 -12.96 6.19
C TYR A 185 -4.06 -14.39 6.74
N PRO A 186 -5.20 -14.65 7.42
CA PRO A 186 -5.44 -15.94 8.07
C PRO A 186 -5.48 -17.16 7.13
N THR A 187 -5.78 -16.93 5.85
CA THR A 187 -5.85 -17.99 4.82
C THR A 187 -4.57 -18.11 4.00
N THR A 188 -3.47 -17.53 4.48
CA THR A 188 -2.17 -17.61 3.81
C THR A 188 -1.64 -19.04 3.73
N SER A 189 -0.82 -19.31 2.72
CA SER A 189 0.02 -20.52 2.64
C SER A 189 1.27 -20.47 3.53
N GLY A 190 1.45 -19.39 4.30
CA GLY A 190 2.54 -19.19 5.24
C GLY A 190 3.50 -18.09 4.79
N LEU A 191 4.73 -18.12 5.27
CA LEU A 191 5.74 -17.10 4.95
C LEU A 191 6.27 -17.17 3.51
N ASP A 192 6.02 -18.27 2.80
CA ASP A 192 6.34 -18.43 1.37
C ASP A 192 5.13 -18.13 0.46
N ASP A 193 4.08 -17.54 1.01
CA ASP A 193 2.92 -17.10 0.21
C ASP A 193 3.34 -16.06 -0.83
N PRO A 194 2.96 -16.20 -2.11
CA PRO A 194 3.37 -15.29 -3.18
C PRO A 194 3.05 -13.81 -2.92
N LEU A 195 2.04 -13.51 -2.10
CA LEU A 195 1.69 -12.12 -1.77
C LEU A 195 2.73 -11.42 -0.88
N ILE A 196 3.49 -12.16 -0.08
CA ILE A 196 4.53 -11.61 0.83
C ILE A 196 5.94 -12.03 0.41
N ASN A 197 6.09 -13.19 -0.22
CA ASN A 197 7.34 -13.70 -0.74
C ASN A 197 7.34 -13.61 -2.27
N PRO A 198 7.86 -12.51 -2.84
CA PRO A 198 7.72 -12.27 -4.26
C PRO A 198 8.51 -13.29 -5.10
N VAL A 199 9.58 -13.92 -4.58
CA VAL A 199 10.31 -14.96 -5.33
C VAL A 199 9.56 -16.28 -5.47
N LYS A 200 8.44 -16.43 -4.76
CA LYS A 200 7.53 -17.58 -4.87
C LYS A 200 6.41 -17.35 -5.87
N ASP A 201 6.21 -16.12 -6.35
CA ASP A 201 5.33 -15.85 -7.46
C ASP A 201 5.98 -16.29 -8.79
N PRO A 202 5.40 -17.25 -9.53
CA PRO A 202 5.93 -17.64 -10.85
C PRO A 202 5.96 -16.47 -11.86
N ASN A 203 5.19 -15.42 -11.63
CA ASN A 203 5.13 -14.22 -12.45
C ASN A 203 6.01 -13.07 -11.94
N PHE A 204 6.78 -13.26 -10.87
CA PHE A 204 7.66 -12.24 -10.28
C PHE A 204 8.51 -11.46 -11.29
N LYS A 205 9.04 -12.16 -12.29
CA LYS A 205 9.90 -11.57 -13.34
C LYS A 205 9.14 -10.69 -14.34
N LYS A 206 7.81 -10.67 -14.28
CA LYS A 206 6.93 -9.96 -15.21
C LYS A 206 6.27 -8.79 -14.49
N LEU A 207 6.95 -7.65 -14.50
CA LEU A 207 6.39 -6.38 -14.04
C LEU A 207 5.90 -5.58 -15.25
N ALA A 208 4.80 -4.85 -15.09
CA ALA A 208 4.28 -3.96 -16.14
C ALA A 208 5.25 -2.82 -16.49
N CYS A 209 6.18 -2.52 -15.58
CA CYS A 209 7.05 -1.36 -15.64
C CYS A 209 8.46 -1.67 -16.15
N LYS A 210 9.14 -0.65 -16.68
CA LYS A 210 10.50 -0.77 -17.21
C LYS A 210 11.61 -0.65 -16.17
N LYS A 211 11.32 -0.01 -15.02
CA LYS A 211 12.31 0.34 -14.01
C LYS A 211 11.74 0.11 -12.61
N VAL A 212 12.59 -0.31 -11.69
CA VAL A 212 12.25 -0.45 -10.28
C VAL A 212 13.26 0.38 -9.50
N LEU A 213 12.78 1.31 -8.68
CA LEU A 213 13.60 1.99 -7.68
C LEU A 213 13.28 1.36 -6.32
N VAL A 214 14.29 0.75 -5.72
CA VAL A 214 14.20 0.12 -4.39
C VAL A 214 14.97 0.98 -3.40
N CYS A 215 14.29 1.46 -2.36
CA CYS A 215 14.93 2.15 -1.24
C CYS A 215 14.90 1.23 -0.02
N VAL A 216 16.07 1.01 0.59
CA VAL A 216 16.24 0.19 1.79
C VAL A 216 16.98 1.00 2.84
N ALA A 217 16.61 0.82 4.10
CA ALA A 217 17.28 1.49 5.21
C ALA A 217 18.19 0.46 5.88
N GLU A 218 19.43 0.87 6.17
CA GLU A 218 20.46 0.00 6.76
C GLU A 218 20.02 -0.65 8.09
N LYS A 219 19.12 0.01 8.82
CA LYS A 219 18.61 -0.45 10.13
C LYS A 219 17.18 -0.98 10.05
N ASP A 220 16.69 -1.28 8.85
CA ASP A 220 15.38 -1.90 8.65
C ASP A 220 15.46 -3.40 8.97
N LEU A 221 14.51 -3.90 9.76
CA LEU A 221 14.42 -5.31 10.14
C LEU A 221 14.13 -6.23 8.94
N PHE A 222 13.73 -5.69 7.80
CA PHE A 222 13.44 -6.46 6.57
C PHE A 222 14.58 -6.43 5.54
N PHE A 223 15.78 -5.97 5.92
CA PHE A 223 16.89 -5.80 4.98
C PHE A 223 18.23 -6.30 5.53
N SER A 224 18.87 -7.25 4.82
CA SER A 224 20.26 -7.68 5.07
C SER A 224 21.18 -7.24 3.93
N VAL A 225 22.38 -6.76 4.28
CA VAL A 225 23.49 -6.51 3.35
C VAL A 225 24.31 -7.75 3.07
#